data_AF-A0A840J462-F1
#
_entry.id   AF-A0A840J462-F1
#
_cell.length_a   1.000
_cell.length_b   1.000
_cell.length_c   1.000
_cell.angle_alpha   90.00
_cell.angle_beta   90.00
_cell.angle_gamma   90.00
#
_symmetry.space_group_name_H-M   'P 1'
#
loop_
_entity.id
_entity.type
_entity.pdbx_description
1 polymer ?
#
loop_
_entity_poly.entity_id
_entity_poly.type
_entity_poly.pdbx_seq_one_letter_code
_entity_poly.pdbx_strand_id
1 'polypeptide(L)'
;MRSPRADARPLVLTHGWPSSVIEPLEVADALANPAEPGAAAFHVVAPALPGFGPSGRPSTTGWSVDRTADAWAVLMSRLGYGHFVAAGGDWGGRVTTALGARYPDRVEALHTFTPYVEVPPEDGELSERELAGLAETRAFWELGGEVPGCYVAELRSAFAAMLH
;
A
#
# COMPACT_ATOMS: atom_id res chain seq x y z
N MET A 1 -11.97 8.01 -5.57
CA MET A 1 -13.24 7.41 -6.04
C MET A 1 -14.15 7.18 -4.85
N ARG A 2 -15.43 7.55 -4.93
CA ARG A 2 -16.41 7.21 -3.88
C ARG A 2 -17.23 6.00 -4.35
N SER A 3 -17.20 4.93 -3.57
CA SER A 3 -18.14 3.81 -3.72
C SER A 3 -19.61 4.27 -3.66
N PRO A 4 -20.52 3.68 -4.47
CA PRO A 4 -21.96 3.85 -4.34
C PRO A 4 -22.56 3.06 -3.16
N ARG A 5 -21.80 2.15 -2.53
CA ARG A 5 -22.29 1.32 -1.43
C ARG A 5 -22.25 2.08 -0.11
N ALA A 6 -23.32 1.98 0.67
CA ALA A 6 -23.46 2.67 1.95
C ALA A 6 -22.56 2.09 3.06
N ASP A 7 -22.14 0.84 2.94
CA ASP A 7 -21.25 0.13 3.85
C ASP A 7 -19.77 0.25 3.48
N ALA A 8 -19.43 1.07 2.49
CA ALA A 8 -18.07 1.19 2.00
C ALA A 8 -17.13 1.85 3.03
N ARG A 9 -15.99 1.21 3.29
CA ARG A 9 -14.97 1.72 4.22
C ARG A 9 -14.00 2.67 3.51
N PRO A 10 -13.47 3.71 4.17
CA PRO A 10 -12.45 4.55 3.55
C PRO A 10 -11.13 3.79 3.41
N LEU A 11 -10.50 3.86 2.23
CA LEU A 11 -9.21 3.24 1.95
C LEU A 11 -8.25 4.28 1.40
N VAL A 12 -7.07 4.44 2.01
CA VAL A 12 -5.93 5.12 1.38
C VAL A 12 -5.00 4.10 0.75
N LEU A 13 -4.84 4.17 -0.57
CA LEU A 13 -3.99 3.26 -1.36
C LEU A 13 -2.79 4.03 -1.90
N THR A 14 -1.59 3.71 -1.39
CA THR A 14 -0.36 4.44 -1.70
C THR A 14 0.51 3.64 -2.68
N HIS A 15 0.87 4.24 -3.80
CA HIS A 15 1.80 3.66 -4.78
C HIS A 15 3.26 3.75 -4.30
N GLY A 16 4.17 3.09 -5.03
CA GLY A 16 5.62 3.17 -4.82
C GLY A 16 6.38 3.72 -6.02
N TRP A 17 7.65 3.35 -6.13
CA TRP A 17 8.58 3.58 -7.23
C TRP A 17 8.97 2.21 -7.85
N PRO A 18 9.13 2.10 -9.18
CA PRO A 18 9.00 3.14 -10.21
C PRO A 18 7.55 3.42 -10.65
N SER A 19 6.57 2.90 -9.90
CA SER A 19 5.13 3.07 -10.13
C SER A 19 4.64 4.53 -9.95
N SER A 20 3.34 4.72 -10.18
CA SER A 20 2.63 5.99 -9.99
C SER A 20 1.20 5.75 -9.51
N VAL A 21 0.46 6.83 -9.29
CA VAL A 21 -0.97 6.80 -8.93
C VAL A 21 -1.85 6.05 -9.93
N ILE A 22 -1.37 5.79 -11.16
CA ILE A 22 -2.13 5.08 -12.19
C ILE A 22 -2.52 3.68 -11.73
N GLU A 23 -1.60 2.91 -11.12
CA GLU A 23 -1.89 1.54 -10.68
C GLU A 23 -3.02 1.46 -9.62
N PRO A 24 -2.99 2.26 -8.54
CA PRO A 24 -4.14 2.38 -7.63
C PRO A 24 -5.46 2.77 -8.33
N LEU A 25 -5.40 3.60 -9.38
CA LEU A 25 -6.59 4.05 -10.10
C LEU A 25 -7.17 2.95 -11.02
N GLU A 26 -6.33 2.08 -11.59
CA GLU A 26 -6.77 0.95 -12.40
C GLU A 26 -7.62 -0.06 -11.62
N VAL A 27 -7.37 -0.19 -10.31
CA VAL A 27 -8.09 -1.11 -9.42
C VAL A 27 -9.16 -0.43 -8.57
N ALA A 28 -9.24 0.90 -8.61
CA ALA A 28 -10.14 1.67 -7.75
C ALA A 28 -11.62 1.33 -7.97
N ASP A 29 -12.03 1.05 -9.22
CA ASP A 29 -13.43 0.72 -9.54
C ASP A 29 -13.86 -0.61 -8.95
N ALA A 30 -13.04 -1.66 -9.10
CA ALA A 30 -13.30 -2.97 -8.53
C ALA A 30 -13.35 -2.93 -6.98
N LEU A 31 -12.53 -2.07 -6.36
CA LEU A 31 -12.56 -1.85 -4.92
C LEU A 31 -13.78 -1.05 -4.46
N ALA A 32 -14.19 -0.07 -5.25
CA ALA A 32 -15.34 0.77 -4.92
C ALA A 32 -16.66 0.05 -5.19
N ASN A 33 -16.70 -0.84 -6.17
CA ASN A 33 -17.90 -1.55 -6.59
C ASN A 33 -17.58 -3.02 -6.92
N PRO A 34 -17.27 -3.84 -5.89
CA PRO A 34 -16.89 -5.22 -6.12
C PRO A 34 -18.05 -6.02 -6.73
N ALA A 35 -17.74 -6.87 -7.71
CA ALA A 35 -18.72 -7.69 -8.41
C ALA A 35 -19.26 -8.85 -7.56
N GLU A 36 -18.46 -9.33 -6.61
CA GLU A 36 -18.83 -10.43 -5.73
C GLU A 36 -19.83 -9.96 -4.65
N PRO A 37 -21.00 -10.60 -4.53
CA PRO A 37 -21.93 -10.30 -3.46
C PRO A 37 -21.30 -10.57 -2.09
N GLY A 38 -21.34 -9.58 -1.19
CA GLY A 38 -20.77 -9.70 0.16
C GLY A 38 -19.30 -9.27 0.28
N ALA A 39 -18.60 -9.05 -0.83
CA ALA A 39 -17.27 -8.45 -0.82
C ALA A 39 -17.27 -7.06 -0.17
N ALA A 40 -16.18 -6.76 0.55
CA ALA A 40 -15.94 -5.45 1.13
C ALA A 40 -15.76 -4.39 0.02
N ALA A 41 -16.41 -3.24 0.19
CA ALA A 41 -16.32 -2.12 -0.73
C ALA A 41 -15.62 -0.92 -0.07
N PHE A 42 -15.01 -0.06 -0.89
CA PHE A 42 -14.20 1.04 -0.37
C PHE A 42 -14.45 2.40 -1.03
N HIS A 43 -14.41 3.46 -0.23
CA HIS A 43 -14.12 4.78 -0.76
C HIS A 43 -12.60 4.90 -0.96
N VAL A 44 -12.15 4.76 -2.20
CA VAL A 44 -10.73 4.72 -2.54
C VAL A 44 -10.14 6.13 -2.68
N VAL A 45 -9.13 6.42 -1.86
CA VAL A 45 -8.29 7.61 -1.94
C VAL A 45 -6.89 7.17 -2.38
N ALA A 46 -6.48 7.55 -3.59
CA ALA A 46 -5.19 7.19 -4.15
C ALA A 46 -4.38 8.48 -4.38
N PRO A 47 -3.68 8.99 -3.36
CA PRO A 47 -2.88 10.20 -3.53
C PRO A 47 -1.55 9.87 -4.23
N ALA A 48 -1.08 10.78 -5.07
CA ALA A 48 0.28 10.68 -5.62
C ALA A 48 1.30 11.03 -4.52
N LEU A 49 2.31 10.19 -4.34
CA LEU A 49 3.42 10.45 -3.42
C LEU A 49 4.05 11.83 -3.71
N PRO A 50 4.44 12.60 -2.69
CA PRO A 50 5.13 13.88 -2.89
C PRO A 50 6.35 13.73 -3.79
N GLY A 51 6.41 14.50 -4.90
CA GLY A 51 7.47 14.36 -5.91
C GLY A 51 7.08 13.53 -7.13
N PHE A 52 5.93 12.85 -7.11
CA PHE A 52 5.48 11.96 -8.18
C PHE A 52 4.28 12.53 -8.94
N GLY A 53 4.39 12.53 -10.27
CA GLY A 53 3.29 12.82 -11.19
C GLY A 53 2.54 14.12 -10.83
N PRO A 54 1.21 14.08 -10.60
CA PRO A 54 0.41 15.26 -10.30
C PRO A 54 0.78 16.01 -9.01
N SER A 55 1.46 15.38 -8.04
CA SER A 55 1.87 16.07 -6.81
C SER A 55 3.00 17.07 -7.04
N GLY A 56 3.74 16.92 -8.16
CA GLY A 56 4.87 17.76 -8.51
C GLY A 56 6.02 17.69 -7.51
N ARG A 57 7.10 18.44 -7.80
CA ARG A 57 8.23 18.56 -6.89
C ARG A 57 7.82 19.35 -5.64
N PRO A 58 8.06 18.85 -4.42
CA PRO A 58 7.74 19.60 -3.22
C PRO A 58 8.55 20.89 -3.10
N SER A 59 7.92 21.94 -2.57
CA SER A 59 8.52 23.27 -2.38
C SER A 59 9.52 23.36 -1.22
N THR A 60 9.54 22.34 -0.34
CA THR A 60 10.45 22.25 0.80
C THR A 60 11.09 20.87 0.86
N THR A 61 12.27 20.79 1.44
CA THR A 61 12.95 19.53 1.75
C THR A 61 12.28 18.82 2.94
N GLY A 62 12.75 17.60 3.25
CA GLY A 62 12.32 16.85 4.43
C GLY A 62 11.01 16.08 4.23
N TRP A 63 10.70 15.63 3.01
CA TRP A 63 9.62 14.67 2.76
C TRP A 63 10.12 13.25 3.04
N SER A 64 9.91 12.82 4.29
CA SER A 64 10.17 11.45 4.75
C SER A 64 8.92 10.57 4.65
N VAL A 65 9.09 9.26 4.89
CA VAL A 65 7.98 8.31 5.07
C VAL A 65 7.01 8.80 6.15
N ASP A 66 7.53 9.19 7.32
CA ASP A 66 6.71 9.66 8.45
C ASP A 66 5.94 10.93 8.11
N ARG A 67 6.60 11.91 7.46
CA ARG A 67 5.91 13.14 7.03
C ARG A 67 4.84 12.85 5.99
N THR A 68 5.07 11.89 5.11
CA THR A 68 4.09 11.47 4.12
C THR A 68 2.90 10.78 4.79
N ALA A 69 3.14 9.93 5.80
CA ALA A 69 2.10 9.34 6.62
C ALA A 69 1.27 10.42 7.34
N ASP A 70 1.92 11.43 7.94
CA ASP A 70 1.23 12.56 8.56
C ASP A 70 0.36 13.32 7.56
N ALA A 71 0.86 13.52 6.34
CA ALA A 71 0.10 14.16 5.26
C ALA A 71 -1.13 13.34 4.84
N TRP A 72 -1.05 12.01 4.81
CA TRP A 72 -2.19 11.14 4.55
C TRP A 72 -3.22 11.15 5.68
N ALA A 73 -2.79 11.15 6.93
CA ALA A 73 -3.70 11.28 8.06
C ALA A 73 -4.48 12.62 8.00
N VAL A 74 -3.81 13.72 7.63
CA VAL A 74 -4.45 15.03 7.41
C VAL A 74 -5.38 15.00 6.19
N LEU A 75 -4.95 14.41 5.07
CA LEU A 75 -5.78 14.25 3.87
C LEU A 75 -7.08 13.52 4.19
N MET A 76 -6.99 12.36 4.86
CA MET A 76 -8.15 11.56 5.23
C MET A 76 -9.09 12.33 6.15
N SER A 77 -8.56 13.09 7.13
CA SER A 77 -9.38 13.98 7.98
C SER A 77 -10.11 15.03 7.15
N ARG A 78 -9.44 15.69 6.21
CA ARG A 78 -10.04 16.74 5.35
C ARG A 78 -11.13 16.19 4.43
N LEU A 79 -11.06 14.91 4.09
CA LEU A 79 -12.07 14.20 3.31
C LEU A 79 -13.25 13.68 4.17
N GLY A 80 -13.18 13.85 5.50
CA GLY A 80 -14.20 13.42 6.45
C GLY A 80 -14.01 12.00 6.99
N TYR A 81 -12.86 11.38 6.76
CA TYR A 81 -12.56 10.01 7.21
C TYR A 81 -11.75 10.02 8.51
N GLY A 82 -12.46 9.84 9.63
CA GLY A 82 -11.86 9.72 10.97
C GLY A 82 -11.10 8.40 11.16
N HIS A 83 -11.70 7.31 10.67
CA HIS A 83 -11.13 5.96 10.64
C HIS A 83 -11.05 5.45 9.20
N PHE A 84 -10.00 4.70 8.88
CA PHE A 84 -9.74 4.23 7.51
C PHE A 84 -8.82 3.01 7.48
N VAL A 85 -8.85 2.30 6.35
CA VAL A 85 -7.89 1.25 6.00
C VAL A 85 -6.73 1.86 5.21
N ALA A 86 -5.53 1.36 5.40
CA ALA A 86 -4.35 1.75 4.63
C ALA A 86 -3.78 0.56 3.87
N ALA A 87 -3.41 0.76 2.60
CA ALA A 87 -2.75 -0.26 1.80
C ALA A 87 -1.65 0.31 0.90
N GLY A 88 -0.63 -0.50 0.62
CA GLY A 88 0.44 -0.13 -0.30
C GLY A 88 1.61 -1.12 -0.32
N GLY A 89 2.42 -1.01 -1.36
CA GLY A 89 3.68 -1.73 -1.55
C GLY A 89 4.81 -0.76 -1.86
N ASP A 90 6.04 -1.27 -1.94
CA ASP A 90 7.26 -0.46 -2.06
C ASP A 90 7.27 0.77 -1.10
N TRP A 91 7.55 2.00 -1.54
CA TRP A 91 7.45 3.20 -0.70
C TRP A 91 6.06 3.38 -0.06
N GLY A 92 5.00 2.98 -0.76
CA GLY A 92 3.65 2.98 -0.23
C GLY A 92 3.42 1.99 0.91
N GLY A 93 4.15 0.86 0.93
CA GLY A 93 4.16 -0.09 2.04
C GLY A 93 4.83 0.49 3.28
N ARG A 94 5.93 1.23 3.10
CA ARG A 94 6.59 1.97 4.19
C ARG A 94 5.67 3.05 4.78
N VAL A 95 5.00 3.82 3.92
CA VAL A 95 4.03 4.86 4.35
C VAL A 95 2.83 4.24 5.06
N THR A 96 2.30 3.12 4.54
CA THR A 96 1.20 2.36 5.16
C THR A 96 1.57 1.85 6.56
N THR A 97 2.77 1.31 6.71
CA THR A 97 3.29 0.85 8.00
C THR A 97 3.45 2.00 8.99
N ALA A 98 4.04 3.12 8.54
CA ALA A 98 4.17 4.32 9.36
C ALA A 98 2.82 4.93 9.76
N LEU A 99 1.82 4.91 8.88
CA LEU A 99 0.45 5.31 9.19
C LEU A 99 -0.12 4.48 10.35
N GLY A 100 -0.02 3.15 10.26
CA GLY A 100 -0.52 2.25 11.31
C GLY A 100 0.17 2.45 12.66
N ALA A 101 1.50 2.63 12.65
CA ALA A 101 2.27 2.87 13.87
C ALA A 101 1.97 4.23 14.53
N ARG A 102 1.77 5.28 13.72
CA ARG A 102 1.61 6.66 14.20
C ARG A 102 0.16 7.04 14.52
N TYR A 103 -0.80 6.39 13.87
CA TYR A 103 -2.23 6.68 14.02
C TYR A 103 -3.06 5.41 14.31
N PRO A 104 -2.71 4.62 15.36
CA PRO A 104 -3.37 3.34 15.64
C PRO A 104 -4.87 3.48 15.94
N ASP A 105 -5.31 4.61 16.50
CA ASP A 105 -6.72 4.88 16.79
C ASP A 105 -7.55 5.19 15.52
N ARG A 106 -6.89 5.41 14.39
CA ARG A 106 -7.51 5.81 13.12
C ARG A 106 -7.36 4.76 12.03
N VAL A 107 -6.27 4.00 12.03
CA VAL A 107 -6.01 2.95 11.04
C VAL A 107 -6.63 1.64 11.51
N GLU A 108 -7.79 1.29 10.95
CA GLU A 108 -8.55 0.10 11.34
C GLU A 108 -7.91 -1.21 10.89
N ALA A 109 -7.19 -1.15 9.77
CA ALA A 109 -6.44 -2.26 9.21
C ALA A 109 -5.34 -1.73 8.28
N LEU A 110 -4.26 -2.49 8.18
CA LEU A 110 -3.18 -2.26 7.23
C LEU A 110 -2.98 -3.49 6.34
N HIS A 111 -2.76 -3.26 5.05
CA HIS A 111 -2.41 -4.31 4.10
C HIS A 111 -1.18 -3.90 3.30
N THR A 112 -0.08 -4.65 3.48
CA THR A 112 1.17 -4.41 2.74
C THR A 112 1.47 -5.59 1.84
N PHE A 113 1.67 -5.33 0.55
CA PHE A 113 2.09 -6.36 -0.42
C PHE A 113 3.60 -6.35 -0.69
N THR A 114 4.34 -5.41 -0.09
CA THR A 114 5.82 -5.44 -0.01
C THR A 114 6.24 -5.21 1.45
N PRO A 115 6.28 -6.25 2.30
CA PRO A 115 6.64 -6.07 3.71
C PRO A 115 8.13 -5.71 3.84
N TYR A 116 8.43 -4.63 4.55
CA TYR A 116 9.80 -4.29 4.96
C TYR A 116 10.02 -4.79 6.38
N VAL A 117 10.38 -6.06 6.48
CA VAL A 117 10.70 -6.72 7.75
C VAL A 117 12.18 -7.08 7.75
N GLU A 118 12.78 -7.07 8.92
CA GLU A 118 14.11 -7.68 9.09
C GLU A 118 13.97 -9.19 8.84
N VAL A 119 14.97 -9.77 8.19
CA VAL A 119 15.06 -11.23 8.06
C VAL A 119 15.19 -11.77 9.49
N PRO A 120 14.24 -12.60 9.96
CA PRO A 120 14.32 -13.16 11.30
C PRO A 120 15.61 -13.98 11.43
N PRO A 121 16.14 -14.16 12.66
CA PRO A 121 17.22 -15.10 12.89
C PRO A 121 16.85 -16.46 12.28
N GLU A 122 17.81 -17.18 11.69
CA GLU A 122 17.59 -18.52 11.13
C GLU A 122 17.45 -19.55 12.27
N ASP A 123 16.39 -19.42 13.08
CA ASP A 123 16.11 -20.28 14.24
C ASP A 123 15.00 -21.31 13.97
N GLY A 124 14.43 -21.32 12.75
CA GLY A 124 13.40 -22.24 12.29
C GLY A 124 13.72 -23.00 11.00
N GLU A 125 13.03 -24.12 10.78
CA GLU A 125 13.07 -24.85 9.51
C GLU A 125 12.30 -24.07 8.44
N LEU A 126 13.03 -23.48 7.48
CA LEU A 126 12.45 -22.84 6.31
C LEU A 126 12.12 -23.87 5.23
N SER A 127 10.94 -23.75 4.63
CA SER A 127 10.58 -24.53 3.45
C SER A 127 11.45 -24.18 2.24
N GLU A 128 11.48 -25.06 1.24
CA GLU A 128 12.19 -24.81 -0.03
C GLU A 128 11.73 -23.50 -0.70
N ARG A 129 10.44 -23.17 -0.60
CA ARG A 129 9.87 -21.93 -1.14
C ARG A 129 10.39 -20.69 -0.40
N GLU A 130 10.50 -20.75 0.92
CA GLU A 130 11.00 -19.64 1.73
C GLU A 130 12.51 -19.43 1.50
N LEU A 131 13.28 -20.52 1.40
CA LEU A 131 14.70 -20.46 1.03
C LEU A 131 14.91 -19.84 -0.36
N ALA A 132 14.08 -20.22 -1.35
CA ALA A 132 14.11 -19.61 -2.68
C ALA A 132 13.79 -18.11 -2.63
N GLY A 133 12.75 -17.72 -1.88
CA GLY A 133 12.38 -16.31 -1.70
C GLY A 133 13.47 -15.47 -1.02
N LEU A 134 14.18 -16.03 -0.03
CA LEU A 134 15.34 -15.37 0.58
C LEU A 134 16.50 -15.21 -0.40
N ALA A 135 16.76 -16.21 -1.24
CA ALA A 135 17.79 -16.13 -2.28
C ALA A 135 17.44 -15.07 -3.35
N GLU A 136 16.19 -15.03 -3.80
CA GLU A 136 15.69 -14.01 -4.74
C GLU A 136 15.79 -12.61 -4.15
N THR A 137 15.37 -12.44 -2.89
CA THR A 137 15.47 -11.16 -2.17
C THR A 137 16.91 -10.70 -2.07
N ARG A 138 17.84 -11.60 -1.72
CA ARG A 138 19.27 -11.28 -1.64
C ARG A 138 19.81 -10.85 -3.01
N ALA A 139 19.50 -11.61 -4.06
CA ALA A 139 19.93 -11.30 -5.43
C ALA A 139 19.39 -9.94 -5.89
N PHE A 140 18.13 -9.61 -5.58
CA PHE A 140 17.54 -8.31 -5.89
C PHE A 140 18.34 -7.14 -5.28
N TRP A 141 18.74 -7.26 -4.01
CA TRP A 141 19.52 -6.23 -3.33
C TRP A 141 20.99 -6.18 -3.77
N GLU A 142 21.60 -7.31 -4.12
CA GLU A 142 22.96 -7.38 -4.66
C GLU A 142 23.06 -6.81 -6.08
N LEU A 143 22.01 -6.96 -6.89
CA LEU A 143 21.96 -6.50 -8.29
C LEU A 143 21.40 -5.08 -8.46
N GLY A 144 21.04 -4.38 -7.37
CA GLY A 144 20.63 -2.97 -7.42
C GLY A 144 19.17 -2.73 -7.82
N GLY A 145 18.28 -3.71 -7.68
CA GLY A 145 16.83 -3.51 -7.81
C GLY A 145 16.24 -3.53 -9.23
N GLU A 146 16.99 -3.97 -10.25
CA GLU A 146 16.50 -4.12 -11.62
C GLU A 146 15.85 -5.50 -11.85
N VAL A 147 14.59 -5.70 -11.42
CA VAL A 147 13.79 -6.86 -11.86
C VAL A 147 12.45 -6.38 -12.44
N PRO A 148 12.25 -6.47 -13.78
CA PRO A 148 11.00 -6.06 -14.41
C PRO A 148 9.83 -7.03 -14.11
N GLY A 149 8.69 -6.50 -13.63
CA GLY A 149 7.38 -7.17 -13.80
C GLY A 149 6.68 -7.79 -12.58
N CYS A 150 7.15 -7.61 -11.34
CA CYS A 150 6.54 -8.26 -10.15
C CYS A 150 5.18 -7.67 -9.71
N TYR A 151 4.85 -6.44 -10.09
CA TYR A 151 3.89 -5.63 -9.32
C TYR A 151 2.39 -5.91 -9.60
N VAL A 152 2.00 -6.15 -10.85
CA VAL A 152 0.57 -6.36 -11.22
C VAL A 152 0.04 -7.72 -10.70
N ALA A 153 0.93 -8.71 -10.57
CA ALA A 153 0.60 -10.02 -10.02
C ALA A 153 0.37 -9.98 -8.50
N GLU A 154 1.16 -9.17 -7.79
CA GLU A 154 1.02 -8.97 -6.34
C GLU A 154 -0.29 -8.27 -5.99
N LEU A 155 -0.68 -7.21 -6.71
CA LEU A 155 -1.94 -6.51 -6.47
C LEU A 155 -3.15 -7.43 -6.65
N ARG A 156 -3.19 -8.26 -7.70
CA ARG A 156 -4.30 -9.21 -7.92
C ARG A 156 -4.38 -10.29 -6.84
N SER A 157 -3.24 -10.78 -6.37
CA SER A 157 -3.17 -11.78 -5.28
C SER A 157 -3.58 -11.16 -3.93
N ALA A 158 -3.16 -9.92 -3.68
CA ALA A 158 -3.57 -9.13 -2.52
C ALA A 158 -5.09 -8.91 -2.46
N PHE A 159 -5.72 -8.61 -3.61
CA PHE A 159 -7.18 -8.46 -3.68
C PHE A 159 -7.91 -9.74 -3.36
N ALA A 160 -7.43 -10.90 -3.83
CA ALA A 160 -8.03 -12.18 -3.46
C ALA A 160 -7.95 -12.47 -1.96
N ALA A 161 -6.86 -12.08 -1.29
CA ALA A 161 -6.67 -12.29 0.15
C ALA A 161 -7.50 -11.33 1.04
N MET A 162 -7.92 -10.17 0.53
CA MET A 162 -8.80 -9.23 1.26
C MET A 162 -10.29 -9.57 1.17
N LEU A 163 -10.66 -10.51 0.29
CA LEU A 163 -12.05 -10.91 0.02
C LEU A 163 -12.50 -12.15 0.81
N HIS A 164 -11.65 -12.68 1.69
CA HIS A 164 -11.90 -13.85 2.55
C HIS A 164 -11.68 -13.49 4.02
#